data_AF-A0AAV5KN79-F1
#
_entry.id   AF-A0AAV5KN79-F1
#
_cell.length_a   1.000
_cell.length_b   1.000
_cell.length_c   1.000
_cell.angle_alpha   90.00
_cell.angle_beta   90.00
_cell.angle_gamma   90.00
#
_symmetry.space_group_name_H-M   'P 1'
#
loop_
_entity.id
_entity.type
_entity.pdbx_description
1 polymer ?
#
loop_
_entity_poly.entity_id
_entity_poly.type
_entity_poly.pdbx_seq_one_letter_code
_entity_poly.pdbx_strand_id
1 'polypeptide(L)' 'MSLSGNQERTEMEKKRLVWKVEGLLEEDTKVGRGGPVDPTKLVVELAPMEIRTFVIDFNHQALFDA' A
#
# COMPACT_ATOMS: atom_id res chain seq x y z
N MET A 1 -4.28 -1.71 -2.39
CA MET A 1 -4.49 -3.08 -2.92
C MET A 1 -3.20 -3.87 -2.90
N SER A 2 -3.28 -5.19 -3.14
CA SER A 2 -2.15 -6.06 -3.47
C SER A 2 -1.48 -5.64 -4.78
N LEU A 3 -0.28 -6.15 -5.06
CA LEU A 3 0.45 -5.84 -6.29
C LEU A 3 -0.36 -6.16 -7.56
N SER A 4 -1.04 -7.30 -7.58
CA SER A 4 -1.93 -7.73 -8.67
C SER A 4 -3.33 -7.10 -8.63
N GLY A 5 -3.61 -6.21 -7.68
CA GLY A 5 -4.90 -5.52 -7.59
C GLY A 5 -6.09 -6.39 -7.15
N ASN A 6 -5.85 -7.63 -6.73
CA ASN A 6 -6.91 -8.62 -6.46
C ASN A 6 -7.30 -8.79 -4.99
N GLN A 7 -6.58 -8.15 -4.05
CA GLN A 7 -6.78 -8.30 -2.60
C GLN A 7 -6.58 -6.98 -1.86
N GLU A 8 -7.34 -6.78 -0.78
CA GLU A 8 -7.12 -5.64 0.12
C GLU A 8 -5.77 -5.77 0.84
N ARG A 9 -5.00 -4.67 0.83
CA ARG A 9 -3.66 -4.64 1.42
C ARG A 9 -3.69 -4.88 2.93
N THR A 10 -4.63 -4.25 3.63
CA THR A 10 -4.83 -4.35 5.09
C THR A 10 -5.09 -5.80 5.52
N GLU A 11 -5.91 -6.53 4.77
CA GLU A 11 -6.20 -7.94 5.03
C GLU A 11 -4.99 -8.85 4.77
N MET A 12 -4.19 -8.56 3.73
CA MET A 12 -2.94 -9.28 3.49
C MET A 12 -1.91 -9.05 4.60
N GLU A 13 -1.77 -7.81 5.08
CA GLU A 13 -0.81 -7.47 6.14
C GLU A 13 -1.15 -8.18 7.46
N LYS A 14 -2.43 -8.28 7.81
CA LYS A 14 -2.89 -9.05 8.99
C LYS A 14 -2.59 -10.55 8.88
N LYS A 15 -2.64 -11.11 7.67
CA LYS A 15 -2.48 -12.56 7.42
C LYS A 15 -1.03 -12.96 7.12
N ARG A 16 -0.09 -12.01 7.09
CA ARG A 16 1.30 -12.28 6.74
C ARG A 16 1.95 -13.16 7.82
N LEU A 17 2.51 -14.29 7.40
CA LEU A 17 3.25 -15.18 8.29
C LEU A 17 4.51 -14.48 8.82
N VAL A 18 4.76 -14.64 10.12
CA VAL A 18 5.94 -14.13 10.80
C VAL A 18 6.94 -15.28 10.93
N TRP A 19 8.09 -15.14 10.28
CA TRP A 19 9.14 -16.14 10.29
C TRP A 19 10.36 -15.63 11.06
N LYS A 20 10.98 -16.52 11.84
CA LYS A 20 12.31 -16.26 12.41
C LYS A 20 13.35 -16.62 11.34
N VAL A 21 14.12 -15.64 10.89
CA VAL A 21 15.18 -15.82 9.91
C VAL A 21 16.51 -15.95 10.66
N GLU A 22 17.31 -16.97 10.34
CA GLU A 22 18.64 -17.15 10.90
C GLU A 22 19.61 -16.10 10.36
N GLY A 23 20.48 -15.56 11.22
CA GLY A 23 21.49 -14.56 10.83
C GLY A 23 20.96 -13.13 10.65
N LEU A 24 19.68 -12.88 10.92
CA LEU A 24 19.10 -11.53 10.82
C LEU A 24 19.50 -10.69 12.04
N LEU A 25 20.23 -9.59 11.81
CA LEU A 25 20.48 -8.59 12.84
C LEU A 25 19.20 -7.78 13.07
N GLU A 26 18.91 -7.37 14.32
CA GLU A 26 17.68 -6.62 14.60
C GLU A 26 17.57 -5.31 13.79
N GLU A 27 18.69 -4.72 13.38
CA GLU A 27 18.73 -3.52 12.56
C GLU A 27 18.22 -3.75 11.12
N ASP A 28 18.44 -4.95 10.56
CA ASP A 28 18.01 -5.34 9.21
C ASP A 28 16.50 -5.60 9.11
N THR A 29 15.80 -5.73 10.25
CA THR A 29 14.34 -5.98 10.25
C THR A 29 13.51 -4.74 9.94
N LYS A 30 14.08 -3.53 10.03
CA LYS A 30 13.37 -2.28 9.77
C LYS A 30 13.30 -2.01 8.27
N VAL A 31 12.49 -2.78 7.56
CA VAL A 31 12.11 -2.43 6.19
C VAL A 31 11.30 -1.13 6.24
N GLY A 32 11.92 -0.05 5.76
CA GLY A 32 11.24 1.23 5.59
C GLY A 32 10.03 1.04 4.68
N ARG A 33 8.86 1.46 5.15
CA ARG A 33 7.65 1.57 4.35
C ARG A 33 7.30 3.04 4.28
N GLY A 34 6.84 3.52 3.12
CA GLY A 34 6.32 4.87 3.01
C GLY A 34 5.12 5.09 3.94
N GLY A 35 4.80 6.35 4.23
CA GLY A 35 3.67 6.72 5.08
C GLY A 35 2.29 6.31 4.52
N PRO A 36 1.21 6.43 5.31
CA PRO A 36 -0.16 6.24 4.84
C PRO A 36 -0.53 7.28 3.77
N VAL A 37 -1.61 7.04 3.02
CA VAL A 37 -2.14 8.03 2.07
C VAL A 37 -2.86 9.13 2.83
N ASP A 38 -2.55 10.39 2.54
CA ASP A 38 -3.30 11.54 3.06
C ASP A 38 -4.69 11.57 2.38
N PRO A 39 -5.81 11.49 3.13
CA PRO A 39 -7.16 11.38 2.56
C PRO A 39 -7.64 12.67 1.90
N THR A 40 -7.01 13.82 2.18
CA THR A 40 -7.42 15.13 1.65
C THR A 40 -6.50 15.57 0.52
N LYS A 41 -5.19 15.43 0.71
CA LYS A 41 -4.18 15.83 -0.28
C LYS A 41 -3.91 14.75 -1.32
N LEU A 42 -4.31 13.51 -1.04
CA LEU A 42 -4.06 12.32 -1.88
C LEU A 42 -2.57 12.11 -2.18
N VAL A 43 -1.71 12.50 -1.24
CA VAL A 43 -0.25 12.33 -1.33
C VAL A 43 0.13 10.93 -0.85
N VAL A 44 1.05 10.30 -1.57
CA VAL A 44 1.57 8.96 -1.27
C VAL A 44 3.09 9.02 -1.14
N GLU A 45 3.60 8.58 0.00
CA GLU A 45 5.03 8.39 0.22
C GLU A 45 5.45 6.94 -0.12
N LEU A 46 6.61 6.79 -0.74
CA LEU A 46 7.19 5.49 -1.13
C LEU A 46 8.59 5.35 -0.54
N ALA A 47 8.87 4.19 0.05
CA ALA A 47 10.21 3.79 0.40
C ALA A 47 10.97 3.25 -0.84
N PRO A 48 12.31 3.11 -0.78
CA PRO A 48 13.09 2.52 -1.86
C PRO A 48 12.52 1.16 -2.30
N MET A 49 12.34 0.99 -3.61
CA MET A 49 11.80 -0.23 -4.24
C MET A 49 10.36 -0.59 -3.81
N GLU A 50 9.61 0.34 -3.21
CA GLU A 50 8.20 0.12 -2.87
C GLU A 50 7.30 0.33 -4.08
N ILE A 51 6.36 -0.60 -4.29
CA ILE A 51 5.29 -0.48 -5.28
C ILE A 51 3.95 -0.46 -4.55
N ARG A 52 3.09 0.51 -4.89
CA ARG A 52 1.73 0.61 -4.33
C ARG A 52 0.67 0.60 -5.43
N THR A 53 -0.32 -0.24 -5.23
CA THR A 53 -1.45 -0.40 -6.16
C THR A 53 -2.70 0.22 -5.55
N PHE A 54 -3.37 1.09 -6.31
CA PHE A 54 -4.60 1.79 -5.94
C PHE A 54 -5.70 1.54 -6.96
N VAL A 55 -6.94 1.55 -6.51
CA VAL A 55 -8.13 1.65 -7.36
C VAL A 55 -8.65 3.06 -7.21
N ILE A 56 -8.90 3.74 -8.33
CA ILE A 56 -9.41 5.10 -8.36
C ILE A 56 -10.74 5.07 -9.09
N ASP A 57 -11.81 5.39 -8.37
CA ASP A 57 -13.15 5.48 -8.92
C ASP A 57 -13.49 6.93 -9.23
N PHE A 58 -13.82 7.20 -10.48
CA PHE A 58 -14.30 8.51 -10.92
C PHE A 58 -15.83 8.50 -10.99
N ASN A 59 -16.49 9.51 -10.41
CA ASN A 59 -17.93 9.67 -10.59
C ASN A 59 -18.22 10.36 -11.93
N HIS A 60 -18.93 9.67 -12.84
CA HIS A 60 -19.25 10.13 -14.20
C HIS A 60 -20.56 10.96 -14.26
N GLN A 61 -21.02 11.56 -13.16
CA GLN A 61 -22.28 12.33 -13.15
C GLN A 61 -22.15 13.73 -13.78
N ALA A 62 -20.94 14.25 -14.05
CA ALA A 62 -20.77 15.63 -14.51
C ALA A 62 -20.78 15.83 -16.05
N LEU A 63 -20.97 14.77 -16.85
CA LEU A 63 -20.75 14.84 -18.30
C LEU A 63 -22.04 14.89 -19.16
N PHE A 64 -23.23 14.74 -18.56
CA PHE A 64 -24.50 14.75 -19.29
C PHE A 64 -25.56 15.73 -18.75
N ASP A 65 -25.22 16.55 -17.74
CA ASP A 65 -26.10 17.57 -17.18
C ASP A 65 -25.69 19.00 -17.63
N ALA A 66 -25.43 19.19 -18.93
CA ALA A 66 -25.15 20.49 -19.56
C ALA A 66 -25.92 20.68 -20.86
#